data_AF-A0A3A8IDY9-F1
#
_entry.id   AF-A0A3A8IDY9-F1
#
_cell.length_a   1.000
_cell.length_b   1.000
_cell.length_c   1.000
_cell.angle_alpha   90.00
_cell.angle_beta   90.00
_cell.angle_gamma   90.00
#
_symmetry.space_group_name_H-M   'P 1'
#
loop_
_entity.id
_entity.type
_entity.pdbx_description
1 polymer ?
#
loop_
_entity_poly.entity_id
_entity_poly.type
_entity_poly.pdbx_seq_one_letter_code
_entity_poly.pdbx_strand_id
1 'polypeptide(L)'
;MKVKFVEPLKTTLELKAGDKAFTIPAGSLKRLSVKAWSHGFEALVEWWVHCCEGTDEDTLFAPFTDTKPLTATLSVERRYGAKAEGRSDPEAKPLKLVGRVEAREVRERTFANVKDAPVMQRHYRIRLVDPAAMLWRRHFPTGVWVDQSLKEVVVANTPQGLDVAFQWKAAETKHPLHTLGLGADDDCGASFLDFVHWVQARSNTGLFLDYATGKYTLADAKPEGGEALELARDDLHRVDLRFPEPRRDALSVLNSYVDAGTPRKPVENADAIAGVLTERLITSTLEDTLTDRVTLETARQQLEGPQVRVTFARYPRVALVLNGLYSLGPDGSKGLATHSKQYRLHALRLEARAVEDDAAHDPDGLFNVYELSLKGTLEEAADKTFRRPAFRPPRWPFLGEGRVVSEEGKEEERTYQVRQDSKTSVESYRVRLPLWDKEIRVPYEPHQQPGHFYFPADKETRLLVSLGYQDARLDRFLEWRPGARLPKESQGNHLLMGKTDQSETSIQHLYQDAKPLLRIQRTQEKDTQLIEVAEGRMYLRVEEKG
;
A
#
# COMPACT_ATOMS: atom_id res chain seq x y z
N MET A 1 -11.52 16.50 -30.58
CA MET A 1 -10.43 16.22 -31.53
C MET A 1 -9.10 16.25 -30.77
N LYS A 2 -8.23 15.23 -30.89
CA LYS A 2 -6.88 15.27 -30.28
C LYS A 2 -6.01 16.18 -31.15
N VAL A 3 -5.39 17.19 -30.54
CA VAL A 3 -4.41 18.04 -31.24
C VAL A 3 -3.16 17.21 -31.46
N LYS A 4 -2.68 17.18 -32.69
CA LYS A 4 -1.44 16.51 -33.05
C LYS A 4 -0.51 17.48 -33.76
N PHE A 5 0.79 17.32 -33.56
CA PHE A 5 1.83 18.11 -34.20
C PHE A 5 2.99 17.20 -34.61
N VAL A 6 3.81 17.64 -35.56
CA VAL A 6 4.96 16.87 -36.05
C VAL A 6 6.24 17.50 -35.52
N GLU A 7 7.12 16.69 -34.89
CA GLU A 7 8.37 17.20 -34.35
C GLU A 7 9.51 16.16 -34.41
N PRO A 8 10.74 16.57 -34.73
CA PRO A 8 11.91 15.72 -34.58
C PRO A 8 12.34 15.63 -33.12
N LEU A 9 12.37 14.42 -32.57
CA LEU A 9 12.82 14.13 -31.21
C LEU A 9 14.07 13.25 -31.21
N LYS A 10 14.96 13.50 -30.25
CA LYS A 10 16.03 12.58 -29.85
C LYS A 10 15.47 11.70 -28.75
N THR A 11 14.99 10.52 -29.14
CA THR A 11 14.53 9.52 -28.18
C THR A 11 15.59 8.45 -28.04
N THR A 12 15.96 8.06 -26.83
CA THR A 12 16.83 6.91 -26.61
C THR A 12 16.17 5.93 -25.66
N LEU A 13 16.37 4.64 -25.91
CA LEU A 13 15.96 3.57 -25.01
C LEU A 13 17.20 2.76 -24.66
N GLU A 14 17.61 2.82 -23.40
CA GLU A 14 18.65 1.95 -22.86
C GLU A 14 17.98 0.76 -22.18
N LEU A 15 18.20 -0.46 -22.67
CA LEU A 15 17.74 -1.70 -22.06
C LEU A 15 18.90 -2.39 -21.35
N LYS A 16 18.65 -2.95 -20.16
CA LYS A 16 19.62 -3.78 -19.46
C LYS A 16 19.06 -5.14 -19.12
N ALA A 17 19.82 -6.17 -19.47
CA ALA A 17 19.58 -7.57 -19.14
C ALA A 17 20.73 -8.08 -18.27
N GLY A 18 20.58 -7.96 -16.94
CA GLY A 18 21.71 -8.11 -16.02
C GLY A 18 22.77 -7.04 -16.29
N ASP A 19 24.02 -7.44 -16.50
CA ASP A 19 25.15 -6.54 -16.74
C ASP A 19 25.27 -6.09 -18.21
N LYS A 20 24.52 -6.71 -19.13
CA LYS A 20 24.52 -6.33 -20.55
C LYS A 20 23.58 -5.16 -20.77
N ALA A 21 24.09 -4.09 -21.37
CA ALA A 21 23.32 -2.92 -21.78
C ALA A 21 23.20 -2.84 -23.31
N PHE A 22 22.02 -2.47 -23.79
CA PHE A 22 21.69 -2.29 -25.20
C PHE A 22 21.12 -0.90 -25.37
N THR A 23 21.68 -0.14 -26.31
CA THR A 23 21.16 1.20 -26.65
C THR A 23 20.39 1.10 -27.95
N ILE A 24 19.10 1.43 -27.90
CA ILE A 24 18.27 1.51 -29.10
C ILE A 24 18.30 2.95 -29.60
N PRO A 25 18.74 3.18 -30.86
CA PRO A 25 18.79 4.51 -31.45
C PRO A 25 17.40 5.10 -31.68
N ALA A 26 17.34 6.42 -31.85
CA ALA A 26 16.08 7.15 -32.04
C ALA A 26 15.37 6.72 -33.33
N GLY A 27 16.12 6.50 -34.40
CA GLY A 27 15.61 6.09 -35.71
C GLY A 27 14.80 4.79 -35.68
N SER A 28 15.27 3.79 -34.93
CA SER A 28 14.57 2.52 -34.69
C SER A 28 13.28 2.66 -33.88
N LEU A 29 13.18 3.64 -32.99
CA LEU A 29 12.03 3.82 -32.10
C LEU A 29 10.84 4.39 -32.87
N LYS A 30 9.80 3.58 -33.11
CA LYS A 30 8.66 3.99 -33.94
C LYS A 30 7.43 4.42 -33.14
N ARG A 31 7.28 3.95 -31.90
CA ARG A 31 6.12 4.33 -31.07
C ARG A 31 6.48 4.52 -29.62
N LEU A 32 5.92 5.58 -29.03
CA LEU A 32 6.03 5.91 -27.62
C LEU A 32 4.65 6.28 -27.08
N SER A 33 4.27 5.72 -25.94
CA SER A 33 3.08 6.14 -25.19
C SER A 33 3.43 6.19 -23.71
N VAL A 34 3.51 7.38 -23.14
CA VAL A 34 3.83 7.60 -21.72
C VAL A 34 2.62 8.15 -20.99
N LYS A 35 2.32 7.58 -19.82
CA LYS A 35 1.49 8.19 -18.78
C LYS A 35 2.30 8.24 -17.50
N ALA A 36 2.51 9.45 -17.00
CA ALA A 36 3.30 9.72 -15.82
C ALA A 36 2.46 10.52 -14.83
N TRP A 37 2.61 10.23 -13.54
CA TRP A 37 1.97 10.89 -12.42
C TRP A 37 3.01 11.30 -11.38
N SER A 38 2.65 12.12 -10.40
CA SER A 38 3.55 12.48 -9.30
C SER A 38 4.18 11.28 -8.58
N HIS A 39 3.51 10.12 -8.61
CA HIS A 39 3.79 8.92 -7.81
C HIS A 39 4.16 7.66 -8.61
N GLY A 40 4.31 7.74 -9.94
CA GLY A 40 4.59 6.55 -10.76
C GLY A 40 4.31 6.75 -12.24
N PHE A 41 4.62 5.77 -13.08
CA PHE A 41 4.40 5.86 -14.53
C PHE A 41 4.24 4.51 -15.22
N GLU A 42 3.64 4.58 -16.41
CA GLU A 42 3.65 3.51 -17.41
C GLU A 42 4.08 4.08 -18.78
N ALA A 43 4.89 3.32 -19.50
CA ALA A 43 5.30 3.64 -20.85
C ALA A 43 5.19 2.40 -21.75
N LEU A 44 4.74 2.60 -22.98
CA LEU A 44 4.80 1.61 -24.06
C LEU A 44 5.82 2.11 -25.08
N VAL A 45 6.76 1.26 -25.45
CA VAL A 45 7.82 1.58 -26.43
C VAL A 45 7.88 0.46 -27.46
N GLU A 46 7.87 0.84 -28.74
CA GLU A 46 7.98 -0.09 -29.87
C GLU A 46 9.11 0.36 -30.81
N TRP A 47 9.93 -0.59 -31.27
CA TRP A 47 11.03 -0.34 -32.19
C TRP A 47 11.28 -1.51 -33.13
N TRP A 48 12.00 -1.23 -34.21
CA TRP A 48 12.50 -2.25 -35.13
C TRP A 48 13.99 -2.46 -34.98
N VAL A 49 14.40 -3.72 -35.13
CA VAL A 49 15.77 -4.11 -35.47
C VAL A 49 15.72 -4.69 -36.86
N HIS A 50 16.60 -4.20 -37.74
CA HIS A 50 16.74 -4.65 -39.11
C HIS A 50 18.08 -5.35 -39.27
N CYS A 51 18.05 -6.60 -39.69
CA CYS A 51 19.24 -7.41 -39.94
C CYS A 51 19.43 -7.59 -41.45
N CYS A 52 20.57 -7.14 -41.97
CA CYS A 52 20.84 -7.07 -43.41
C CYS A 52 21.79 -8.16 -43.91
N GLU A 53 22.78 -8.52 -43.10
CA GLU A 53 23.89 -9.44 -43.40
C GLU A 53 23.70 -10.80 -42.71
N GLY A 54 23.04 -10.85 -41.55
CA GLY A 54 22.71 -12.10 -40.87
C GLY A 54 21.90 -11.95 -39.59
N THR A 55 21.35 -13.06 -39.09
CA THR A 55 20.49 -13.09 -37.89
C THR A 55 21.22 -12.70 -36.60
N ASP A 56 22.56 -12.74 -36.61
CA ASP A 56 23.43 -12.53 -35.46
C ASP A 56 23.71 -11.04 -35.18
N GLU A 57 23.31 -10.14 -36.08
CA GLU A 57 23.35 -8.68 -35.87
C GLU A 57 22.48 -8.25 -34.68
N ASP A 58 21.37 -8.95 -34.47
CA ASP A 58 20.47 -8.69 -33.36
C ASP A 58 20.93 -9.42 -32.10
N THR A 59 21.88 -8.78 -31.42
CA THR A 59 22.42 -9.24 -30.13
C THR A 59 21.42 -9.13 -28.98
N LEU A 60 20.28 -8.45 -29.17
CA LEU A 60 19.25 -8.25 -28.15
C LEU A 60 18.29 -9.44 -28.05
N PHE A 61 18.04 -10.16 -29.15
CA PHE A 61 17.00 -11.19 -29.22
C PHE A 61 17.10 -12.26 -28.12
N ALA A 62 18.28 -12.85 -27.94
CA ALA A 62 18.48 -13.90 -26.92
C ALA A 62 18.27 -13.37 -25.48
N PRO A 63 18.91 -12.26 -25.06
CA PRO A 63 18.61 -11.63 -23.76
C PRO A 63 17.15 -11.18 -23.59
N PHE A 64 16.50 -10.76 -24.68
CA PHE A 64 15.12 -10.30 -24.66
C PHE A 64 14.12 -11.44 -24.50
N THR A 65 14.42 -12.63 -24.99
CA THR A 65 13.55 -13.82 -24.88
C THR A 65 13.82 -14.65 -23.63
N ASP A 66 14.98 -14.48 -22.97
CA ASP A 66 15.30 -15.11 -21.67
C ASP A 66 14.41 -14.59 -20.53
N THR A 67 13.99 -15.45 -19.62
CA THR A 67 13.21 -15.20 -18.40
C THR A 67 13.76 -14.14 -17.43
N LYS A 68 15.00 -13.67 -17.59
CA LYS A 68 15.62 -12.70 -16.68
C LYS A 68 14.90 -11.33 -16.72
N PRO A 69 14.77 -10.65 -15.56
CA PRO A 69 14.20 -9.30 -15.51
C PRO A 69 14.99 -8.30 -16.35
N LEU A 70 14.27 -7.44 -17.08
CA LEU A 70 14.87 -6.33 -17.82
C LEU A 70 14.57 -5.00 -17.11
N THR A 71 15.54 -4.10 -17.14
CA THR A 71 15.34 -2.69 -16.77
C THR A 71 15.49 -1.82 -18.01
N ALA A 72 14.83 -0.67 -18.02
CA ALA A 72 14.95 0.26 -19.13
C ALA A 72 14.99 1.70 -18.66
N THR A 73 15.75 2.52 -19.38
CA THR A 73 15.72 3.98 -19.28
C THR A 73 15.25 4.55 -20.61
N LEU A 74 14.09 5.18 -20.61
CA LEU A 74 13.58 5.94 -21.76
C LEU A 74 13.92 7.42 -21.56
N SER A 75 14.59 8.03 -22.54
CA SER A 75 14.85 9.47 -22.55
C SER A 75 14.20 10.10 -23.77
N VAL A 76 13.48 11.21 -23.57
CA VAL A 76 12.83 11.98 -24.64
C VAL A 76 13.32 13.42 -24.60
N GLU A 77 13.94 13.86 -25.69
CA GLU A 77 14.50 15.21 -25.85
C GLU A 77 14.11 15.79 -27.20
N ARG A 78 14.08 17.13 -27.30
CA ARG A 78 13.97 17.81 -28.59
C ARG A 78 15.25 17.62 -29.40
N ARG A 79 15.14 17.56 -30.73
CA ARG A 79 16.32 17.55 -31.59
C ARG A 79 17.14 18.83 -31.45
N TYR A 80 16.46 19.97 -31.49
CA TYR A 80 17.06 21.29 -31.44
C TYR A 80 16.82 21.93 -30.08
N GLY A 81 17.93 22.15 -29.38
CA GLY A 81 17.98 22.82 -28.09
C GLY A 81 17.96 24.35 -28.19
N ALA A 82 18.06 25.03 -27.06
CA ALA A 82 18.07 26.49 -26.97
C ALA A 82 19.17 27.11 -27.84
N LYS A 83 20.40 26.56 -27.80
CA LYS A 83 21.53 27.07 -28.58
C LYS A 83 21.32 26.92 -30.09
N ALA A 84 20.77 25.79 -30.52
CA ALA A 84 20.47 25.54 -31.94
C ALA A 84 19.35 26.46 -32.47
N GLU A 85 18.48 26.93 -31.59
CA GLU A 85 17.44 27.91 -31.88
C GLU A 85 17.90 29.37 -31.73
N GLY A 86 19.20 29.61 -31.44
CA GLY A 86 19.75 30.95 -31.24
C GLY A 86 19.31 31.64 -29.94
N ARG A 87 18.81 30.87 -28.96
CA ARG A 87 18.40 31.37 -27.64
C ARG A 87 19.54 31.26 -26.63
N SER A 88 19.57 32.19 -25.67
CA SER A 88 20.53 32.20 -24.56
C SER A 88 20.10 31.34 -23.36
N ASP A 89 18.92 30.73 -23.43
CA ASP A 89 18.37 29.92 -22.34
C ASP A 89 19.20 28.65 -22.08
N PRO A 90 19.23 28.11 -20.85
CA PRO A 90 19.81 26.80 -20.58
C PRO A 90 19.14 25.70 -21.41
N GLU A 91 19.93 24.68 -21.76
CA GLU A 91 19.39 23.52 -22.47
C GLU A 91 18.39 22.75 -21.61
N ALA A 92 17.23 22.46 -22.19
CA ALA A 92 16.20 21.69 -21.52
C ALA A 92 16.66 20.25 -21.29
N LYS A 93 16.61 19.80 -20.03
CA LYS A 93 16.92 18.40 -19.69
C LYS A 93 15.89 17.44 -20.30
N PRO A 94 16.31 16.24 -20.74
CA PRO A 94 15.41 15.24 -21.29
C PRO A 94 14.40 14.76 -20.25
N LEU A 95 13.20 14.38 -20.72
CA LEU A 95 12.27 13.59 -19.92
C LEU A 95 12.85 12.17 -19.79
N LYS A 96 13.42 11.87 -18.63
CA LYS A 96 14.05 10.58 -18.33
C LYS A 96 13.10 9.73 -17.47
N LEU A 97 12.83 8.50 -17.89
CA LEU A 97 12.01 7.53 -17.17
C LEU A 97 12.82 6.26 -16.90
N VAL A 98 13.18 6.03 -15.65
CA VAL A 98 13.91 4.83 -15.21
C VAL A 98 12.93 3.82 -14.64
N GLY A 99 12.82 2.64 -15.26
CA GLY A 99 11.82 1.65 -14.87
C GLY A 99 12.21 0.20 -15.15
N ARG A 100 11.22 -0.69 -14.99
CA ARG A 100 11.34 -2.13 -15.22
C ARG A 100 10.38 -2.58 -16.31
N VAL A 101 10.80 -3.54 -17.12
CA VAL A 101 9.95 -4.10 -18.17
C VAL A 101 8.97 -5.08 -17.54
N GLU A 102 7.68 -4.71 -17.56
CA GLU A 102 6.57 -5.53 -17.05
C GLU A 102 6.10 -6.56 -18.07
N ALA A 103 6.02 -6.17 -19.34
CA ALA A 103 5.63 -7.04 -20.44
C ALA A 103 6.50 -6.75 -21.66
N ARG A 104 6.73 -7.78 -22.46
CA ARG A 104 7.56 -7.70 -23.66
C ARG A 104 7.02 -8.62 -24.75
N GLU A 105 7.15 -8.19 -25.98
CA GLU A 105 6.68 -8.89 -27.17
C GLU A 105 7.71 -8.71 -28.29
N VAL A 106 7.93 -9.75 -29.07
CA VAL A 106 8.76 -9.70 -30.28
C VAL A 106 7.99 -10.36 -31.42
N ARG A 107 8.01 -9.73 -32.59
CA ARG A 107 7.45 -10.26 -33.83
C ARG A 107 8.51 -10.25 -34.91
N GLU A 108 8.74 -11.40 -35.54
CA GLU A 108 9.67 -11.55 -36.64
C GLU A 108 8.96 -11.39 -37.99
N ARG A 109 9.65 -10.78 -38.94
CA ARG A 109 9.31 -10.76 -40.37
C ARG A 109 10.53 -11.21 -41.14
N THR A 110 10.37 -12.25 -41.94
CA THR A 110 11.39 -12.75 -42.84
C THR A 110 11.06 -12.37 -44.28
N PHE A 111 12.08 -11.98 -45.03
CA PHE A 111 11.98 -11.70 -46.46
C PHE A 111 12.73 -12.77 -47.24
N ALA A 112 12.49 -12.85 -48.55
CA ALA A 112 13.26 -13.76 -49.41
C ALA A 112 14.76 -13.41 -49.32
N ASN A 113 15.61 -14.44 -49.28
CA ASN A 113 17.06 -14.26 -49.18
C ASN A 113 17.57 -13.38 -50.33
N VAL A 114 18.42 -12.41 -50.00
CA VAL A 114 19.13 -11.60 -50.98
C VAL A 114 20.60 -12.02 -50.91
N LYS A 115 21.12 -12.65 -51.98
CA LYS A 115 22.50 -13.16 -52.05
C LYS A 115 22.88 -14.11 -50.90
N ASP A 116 22.04 -15.12 -50.63
CA ASP A 116 22.23 -16.12 -49.56
C ASP A 116 22.23 -15.58 -48.11
N ALA A 117 21.99 -14.28 -47.91
CA ALA A 117 21.75 -13.68 -46.60
C ALA A 117 20.24 -13.54 -46.33
N PRO A 118 19.72 -14.08 -45.20
CA PRO A 118 18.33 -13.88 -44.83
C PRO A 118 18.11 -12.46 -44.32
N VAL A 119 17.36 -11.64 -45.06
CA VAL A 119 16.92 -10.33 -44.57
C VAL A 119 15.81 -10.53 -43.55
N MET A 120 16.04 -10.06 -42.33
CA MET A 120 15.10 -10.19 -41.22
C MET A 120 14.78 -8.83 -40.60
N GLN A 121 13.55 -8.68 -40.13
CA GLN A 121 13.14 -7.57 -39.29
C GLN A 121 12.49 -8.12 -38.02
N ARG A 122 12.89 -7.60 -36.87
CA ARG A 122 12.25 -7.89 -35.58
C ARG A 122 11.59 -6.63 -35.04
N HIS A 123 10.30 -6.72 -34.79
CA HIS A 123 9.54 -5.69 -34.09
C HIS A 123 9.48 -6.02 -32.62
N TYR A 124 10.04 -5.15 -31.80
CA TYR A 124 10.05 -5.29 -30.36
C TYR A 124 9.06 -4.32 -29.73
N ARG A 125 8.43 -4.77 -28.66
CA ARG A 125 7.52 -3.97 -27.85
C ARG A 125 7.76 -4.27 -26.39
N ILE A 126 7.81 -3.21 -25.58
CA ILE A 126 7.85 -3.33 -24.12
C ILE A 126 6.79 -2.45 -23.46
N ARG A 127 6.28 -2.93 -22.34
CA ARG A 127 5.58 -2.12 -21.34
C ARG A 127 6.53 -1.88 -20.18
N LEU A 128 7.02 -0.66 -20.08
CA LEU A 128 7.88 -0.16 -19.02
C LEU A 128 7.00 0.43 -17.92
N VAL A 129 7.28 0.08 -16.66
CA VAL A 129 6.59 0.65 -15.49
C VAL A 129 7.60 1.08 -14.44
N ASP A 130 7.20 1.97 -13.55
CA ASP A 130 8.05 2.36 -12.44
C ASP A 130 8.37 1.16 -11.49
N PRO A 131 9.46 1.23 -10.72
CA PRO A 131 9.89 0.11 -9.88
C PRO A 131 8.86 -0.33 -8.82
N ALA A 132 8.08 0.60 -8.24
CA ALA A 132 7.06 0.27 -7.24
C ALA A 132 5.89 -0.50 -7.89
N ALA A 133 5.42 -0.05 -9.06
CA ALA A 133 4.39 -0.75 -9.83
C ALA A 133 4.83 -2.16 -10.26
N MET A 134 6.12 -2.37 -10.57
CA MET A 134 6.63 -3.69 -10.91
C MET A 134 6.70 -4.61 -9.69
N LEU A 135 7.28 -4.13 -8.58
CA LEU A 135 7.67 -4.95 -7.44
C LEU A 135 6.56 -5.04 -6.38
N TRP A 136 6.03 -3.91 -5.92
CA TRP A 136 5.03 -3.90 -4.85
C TRP A 136 3.64 -4.38 -5.29
N ARG A 137 3.27 -4.22 -6.56
CA ARG A 137 1.99 -4.76 -7.08
C ARG A 137 1.93 -6.29 -7.05
N ARG A 138 3.09 -6.95 -7.03
CA ARG A 138 3.23 -8.42 -7.02
C ARG A 138 3.64 -8.95 -5.63
N HIS A 139 3.69 -8.08 -4.62
CA HIS A 139 4.11 -8.42 -3.26
C HIS A 139 2.89 -8.46 -2.33
N PHE A 140 2.64 -9.60 -1.68
CA PHE A 140 1.46 -9.84 -0.84
C PHE A 140 1.87 -10.39 0.54
N PRO A 141 2.55 -9.59 1.38
CA PRO A 141 3.04 -10.04 2.67
C PRO A 141 1.91 -10.32 3.67
N THR A 142 2.09 -11.40 4.44
CA THR A 142 1.30 -11.70 5.63
C THR A 142 2.21 -11.73 6.85
N GLY A 143 2.14 -10.72 7.72
CA GLY A 143 3.12 -10.48 8.76
C GLY A 143 2.63 -9.68 9.96
N VAL A 144 3.39 -9.78 11.05
CA VAL A 144 3.19 -9.06 12.31
C VAL A 144 4.49 -8.38 12.73
N TRP A 145 4.43 -7.08 13.03
CA TRP A 145 5.54 -6.26 13.52
C TRP A 145 5.14 -5.62 14.85
N VAL A 146 6.00 -5.75 15.86
CA VAL A 146 5.74 -5.33 17.25
C VAL A 146 6.76 -4.29 17.64
N ASP A 147 6.30 -3.20 18.28
CA ASP A 147 7.12 -2.05 18.70
C ASP A 147 8.00 -1.48 17.58
N GLN A 148 7.41 -1.47 16.38
CA GLN A 148 8.00 -0.93 15.16
C GLN A 148 7.18 0.24 14.64
N SER A 149 7.86 1.09 13.89
CA SER A 149 7.30 2.19 13.14
C SER A 149 6.82 1.73 11.77
N LEU A 150 5.89 2.47 11.18
CA LEU A 150 5.44 2.19 9.82
C LEU A 150 6.59 2.26 8.80
N LYS A 151 7.57 3.14 9.04
CA LYS A 151 8.81 3.21 8.26
C LYS A 151 9.55 1.87 8.24
N GLU A 152 9.76 1.26 9.42
CA GLU A 152 10.42 -0.04 9.53
C GLU A 152 9.61 -1.14 8.81
N VAL A 153 8.28 -1.12 8.91
CA VAL A 153 7.39 -2.07 8.20
C VAL A 153 7.51 -1.92 6.68
N VAL A 154 7.53 -0.69 6.17
CA VAL A 154 7.65 -0.44 4.73
C VAL A 154 9.02 -0.83 4.22
N VAL A 155 10.09 -0.49 4.95
CA VAL A 155 11.47 -0.89 4.60
C VAL A 155 11.61 -2.41 4.58
N ALA A 156 11.05 -3.12 5.57
CA ALA A 156 11.09 -4.58 5.62
C ALA A 156 10.39 -5.26 4.42
N ASN A 157 9.43 -4.57 3.79
CA ASN A 157 8.70 -5.03 2.61
C ASN A 157 9.15 -4.35 1.31
N THR A 158 10.29 -3.65 1.34
CA THR A 158 10.88 -3.00 0.17
C THR A 158 11.98 -3.90 -0.40
N PRO A 159 11.75 -4.54 -1.57
CA PRO A 159 12.76 -5.39 -2.19
C PRO A 159 13.94 -4.58 -2.76
N GLN A 160 15.06 -5.28 -3.01
CA GLN A 160 16.25 -4.66 -3.59
C GLN A 160 15.94 -4.01 -4.95
N GLY A 161 16.48 -2.81 -5.14
CA GLY A 161 16.28 -2.02 -6.36
C GLY A 161 15.02 -1.15 -6.37
N LEU A 162 14.50 -0.82 -5.18
CA LEU A 162 13.56 0.25 -4.91
C LEU A 162 14.13 1.11 -3.76
N ASP A 163 14.41 2.39 -4.00
CA ASP A 163 14.86 3.34 -2.96
C ASP A 163 13.66 4.19 -2.49
N VAL A 164 13.40 4.19 -1.18
CA VAL A 164 12.28 4.89 -0.56
C VAL A 164 12.79 5.76 0.59
N ALA A 165 12.72 7.07 0.43
CA ALA A 165 12.96 8.04 1.49
C ALA A 165 11.68 8.32 2.29
N PHE A 166 11.85 8.64 3.57
CA PHE A 166 10.78 9.02 4.47
C PHE A 166 10.98 10.47 4.92
N GLN A 167 10.04 11.31 4.54
CA GLN A 167 9.85 12.69 5.02
C GLN A 167 8.46 12.79 5.68
N TRP A 168 8.12 11.74 6.42
CA TRP A 168 6.83 11.57 7.09
C TRP A 168 7.08 11.28 8.56
N LYS A 169 6.85 12.28 9.42
CA LYS A 169 7.15 12.22 10.85
C LYS A 169 6.30 11.17 11.59
N ALA A 170 5.00 11.10 11.30
CA ALA A 170 4.14 10.14 12.00
C ALA A 170 4.48 8.68 11.66
N ALA A 171 5.02 8.40 10.46
CA ALA A 171 5.48 7.04 10.11
C ALA A 171 6.72 6.57 10.88
N GLU A 172 7.43 7.47 11.57
CA GLU A 172 8.56 7.13 12.44
C GLU A 172 8.12 6.79 13.87
N THR A 173 6.86 7.06 14.21
CA THR A 173 6.31 6.71 15.52
C THR A 173 6.13 5.20 15.61
N LYS A 174 6.65 4.60 16.68
CA LYS A 174 6.48 3.18 16.96
C LYS A 174 5.08 2.89 17.47
N HIS A 175 4.47 1.85 16.94
CA HIS A 175 3.20 1.33 17.42
C HIS A 175 3.39 -0.04 18.06
N PRO A 176 2.56 -0.40 19.07
CA PRO A 176 2.62 -1.72 19.71
C PRO A 176 2.43 -2.85 18.70
N LEU A 177 1.69 -2.59 17.63
CA LEU A 177 1.38 -3.57 16.62
C LEU A 177 1.22 -2.90 15.24
N HIS A 178 1.80 -3.54 14.23
CA HIS A 178 1.42 -3.41 12.84
C HIS A 178 1.15 -4.81 12.28
N THR A 179 0.08 -4.98 11.53
CA THR A 179 -0.19 -6.24 10.83
C THR A 179 -0.51 -6.00 9.37
N LEU A 180 -0.03 -6.92 8.53
CA LEU A 180 -0.35 -6.97 7.11
C LEU A 180 -0.92 -8.35 6.83
N GLY A 181 -2.15 -8.42 6.35
CA GLY A 181 -2.80 -9.66 5.91
C GLY A 181 -3.01 -9.69 4.40
N LEU A 182 -2.06 -9.15 3.63
CA LEU A 182 -2.26 -8.88 2.21
C LEU A 182 -2.34 -10.15 1.37
N GLY A 183 -1.66 -11.22 1.80
CA GLY A 183 -1.74 -12.56 1.22
C GLY A 183 -2.45 -13.56 2.13
N ALA A 184 -3.23 -13.11 3.13
CA ALA A 184 -3.88 -14.01 4.08
C ALA A 184 -5.15 -14.66 3.53
N ASP A 185 -5.79 -14.01 2.55
CA ASP A 185 -7.03 -14.43 1.92
C ASP A 185 -6.95 -14.14 0.42
N ASP A 186 -7.31 -15.13 -0.40
CA ASP A 186 -7.34 -15.04 -1.87
C ASP A 186 -8.27 -13.91 -2.34
N ASP A 187 -9.32 -13.60 -1.57
CA ASP A 187 -10.29 -12.55 -1.89
C ASP A 187 -9.86 -11.13 -1.50
N CYS A 188 -8.80 -10.98 -0.69
CA CYS A 188 -8.29 -9.67 -0.30
C CYS A 188 -7.78 -8.92 -1.54
N GLY A 189 -6.90 -9.56 -2.31
CA GLY A 189 -6.34 -9.10 -3.59
C GLY A 189 -5.69 -7.71 -3.56
N ALA A 190 -5.42 -7.15 -2.38
CA ALA A 190 -4.72 -5.88 -2.20
C ALA A 190 -3.22 -6.15 -2.10
N SER A 191 -2.45 -5.59 -3.02
CA SER A 191 -0.99 -5.73 -3.03
C SER A 191 -0.33 -4.81 -1.99
N PHE A 192 0.98 -4.96 -1.79
CA PHE A 192 1.73 -4.04 -0.95
C PHE A 192 1.70 -2.60 -1.49
N LEU A 193 1.60 -2.41 -2.81
CA LEU A 193 1.40 -1.09 -3.41
C LEU A 193 0.04 -0.49 -3.01
N ASP A 194 -1.01 -1.32 -3.03
CA ASP A 194 -2.34 -0.89 -2.57
C ASP A 194 -2.34 -0.52 -1.09
N PHE A 195 -1.62 -1.28 -0.27
CA PHE A 195 -1.42 -0.96 1.14
C PHE A 195 -0.74 0.41 1.31
N VAL A 196 0.34 0.70 0.58
CA VAL A 196 1.03 2.00 0.66
C VAL A 196 0.09 3.15 0.26
N HIS A 197 -0.71 2.98 -0.79
CA HIS A 197 -1.70 3.98 -1.19
C HIS A 197 -2.86 4.12 -0.20
N TRP A 198 -3.32 3.01 0.38
CA TRP A 198 -4.33 3.02 1.44
C TRP A 198 -3.84 3.76 2.67
N VAL A 199 -2.60 3.50 3.11
CA VAL A 199 -1.96 4.20 4.22
C VAL A 199 -1.86 5.71 3.94
N GLN A 200 -1.48 6.12 2.73
CA GLN A 200 -1.46 7.53 2.33
C GLN A 200 -2.84 8.18 2.43
N ALA A 201 -3.87 7.49 1.96
CA ALA A 201 -5.24 7.97 2.04
C ALA A 201 -5.75 8.01 3.49
N ARG A 202 -5.33 7.08 4.34
CA ARG A 202 -5.69 6.99 5.76
C ARG A 202 -5.02 8.10 6.57
N SER A 203 -3.74 8.36 6.34
CA SER A 203 -2.91 9.26 7.15
C SER A 203 -2.75 10.67 6.54
N ASN A 204 -3.43 10.94 5.43
CA ASN A 204 -3.33 12.17 4.67
C ASN A 204 -1.90 12.53 4.21
N THR A 205 -1.16 11.57 3.64
CA THR A 205 0.22 11.78 3.14
C THR A 205 0.32 11.56 1.63
N GLY A 206 1.51 11.84 1.06
CA GLY A 206 1.79 11.71 -0.37
C GLY A 206 2.95 10.75 -0.69
N LEU A 207 2.94 10.23 -1.92
CA LEU A 207 4.05 9.51 -2.56
C LEU A 207 4.55 10.33 -3.74
N PHE A 208 5.86 10.48 -3.85
CA PHE A 208 6.48 11.21 -4.96
C PHE A 208 7.62 10.40 -5.55
N LEU A 209 7.63 10.29 -6.88
CA LEU A 209 8.71 9.67 -7.65
C LEU A 209 9.61 10.77 -8.23
N ASP A 210 10.91 10.68 -7.97
CA ASP A 210 11.94 11.31 -8.78
C ASP A 210 12.24 10.41 -9.97
N TYR A 211 11.83 10.86 -11.14
CA TYR A 211 11.94 10.15 -12.41
C TYR A 211 13.37 9.98 -12.91
N ALA A 212 14.26 10.92 -12.56
CA ALA A 212 15.64 10.90 -13.03
C ALA A 212 16.47 9.85 -12.28
N THR A 213 16.18 9.66 -10.99
CA THR A 213 16.88 8.73 -10.10
C THR A 213 16.12 7.43 -9.85
N GLY A 214 14.81 7.40 -10.08
CA GLY A 214 13.93 6.28 -9.74
C GLY A 214 13.61 6.18 -8.24
N LYS A 215 13.89 7.24 -7.48
CA LYS A 215 13.73 7.28 -6.03
C LYS A 215 12.34 7.73 -5.61
N TYR A 216 11.77 7.03 -4.63
CA TYR A 216 10.51 7.38 -4.00
C TYR A 216 10.69 8.20 -2.73
N THR A 217 9.75 9.09 -2.46
CA THR A 217 9.64 9.80 -1.18
C THR A 217 8.21 9.72 -0.66
N LEU A 218 8.04 9.19 0.55
CA LEU A 218 6.81 9.28 1.34
C LEU A 218 6.88 10.52 2.22
N ALA A 219 5.94 11.45 2.10
CA ALA A 219 6.04 12.75 2.73
C ALA A 219 4.73 13.31 3.31
N ASP A 220 4.88 14.12 4.36
CA ASP A 220 3.82 14.94 4.97
C ASP A 220 3.49 16.21 4.18
N ALA A 221 4.31 16.56 3.20
CA ALA A 221 4.16 17.72 2.34
C ALA A 221 4.52 17.39 0.89
N LYS A 222 4.05 18.22 -0.03
CA LYS A 222 4.47 18.13 -1.43
C LYS A 222 5.92 18.57 -1.58
N PRO A 223 6.66 18.04 -2.57
CA PRO A 223 8.00 18.52 -2.88
C PRO A 223 7.97 20.01 -3.26
N GLU A 224 9.04 20.73 -2.90
CA GLU A 224 9.21 22.16 -3.18
C GLU A 224 9.14 22.48 -4.67
N GLY A 225 9.58 21.54 -5.53
CA GLY A 225 9.45 21.63 -6.98
C GLY A 225 10.47 22.55 -7.68
N GLY A 226 11.31 23.24 -6.91
CA GLY A 226 12.43 24.05 -7.42
C GLY A 226 12.01 25.39 -8.03
N GLU A 227 12.91 25.98 -8.83
CA GLU A 227 12.61 27.21 -9.58
C GLU A 227 11.54 26.96 -10.65
N ALA A 228 10.57 27.87 -10.77
CA ALA A 228 9.49 27.72 -11.72
C ALA A 228 9.97 27.96 -13.15
N LEU A 229 9.74 26.97 -14.01
CA LEU A 229 10.05 27.06 -15.44
C LEU A 229 8.91 27.76 -16.19
N GLU A 230 9.26 28.64 -17.12
CA GLU A 230 8.25 29.35 -17.88
C GLU A 230 7.75 28.53 -19.07
N LEU A 231 6.45 28.22 -19.11
CA LEU A 231 5.80 27.67 -20.29
C LEU A 231 5.43 28.82 -21.24
N ALA A 232 6.19 28.94 -22.32
CA ALA A 232 5.94 29.92 -23.37
C ALA A 232 4.55 29.73 -23.98
N ARG A 233 3.86 30.84 -24.28
CA ARG A 233 2.51 30.81 -24.87
C ARG A 233 2.45 30.01 -26.17
N ASP A 234 3.50 30.12 -26.97
CA ASP A 234 3.72 29.46 -28.26
C ASP A 234 3.87 27.94 -28.17
N ASP A 235 4.21 27.42 -26.99
CA ASP A 235 4.29 25.98 -26.74
C ASP A 235 2.91 25.39 -26.40
N LEU A 236 1.93 26.24 -26.08
CA LEU A 236 0.61 25.87 -25.58
C LEU A 236 -0.46 26.06 -26.66
N HIS A 237 -1.16 24.98 -27.01
CA HIS A 237 -2.35 25.07 -27.85
C HIS A 237 -3.57 25.52 -27.04
N ARG A 238 -3.79 24.91 -25.87
CA ARG A 238 -4.98 25.16 -25.04
C ARG A 238 -4.69 24.99 -23.56
N VAL A 239 -5.35 25.80 -22.73
CA VAL A 239 -5.34 25.72 -21.27
C VAL A 239 -6.78 25.61 -20.79
N ASP A 240 -7.12 24.51 -20.11
CA ASP A 240 -8.45 24.28 -19.55
C ASP A 240 -8.36 24.28 -18.01
N LEU A 241 -9.27 24.98 -17.32
CA LEU A 241 -9.42 24.91 -15.87
C LEU A 241 -10.50 23.92 -15.50
N ARG A 242 -10.18 22.96 -14.63
CA ARG A 242 -11.15 21.99 -14.09
C ARG A 242 -11.24 22.13 -12.59
N PHE A 243 -12.39 22.56 -12.12
CA PHE A 243 -12.70 22.65 -10.69
C PHE A 243 -13.11 21.27 -10.15
N PRO A 244 -12.61 20.87 -8.97
CA PRO A 244 -13.08 19.67 -8.31
C PRO A 244 -14.48 19.88 -7.75
N GLU A 245 -15.19 18.78 -7.54
CA GLU A 245 -16.51 18.80 -6.93
C GLU A 245 -16.39 19.06 -5.42
N PRO A 246 -17.05 20.10 -4.88
CA PRO A 246 -17.00 20.41 -3.46
C PRO A 246 -17.72 19.33 -2.63
N ARG A 247 -17.20 19.04 -1.43
CA ARG A 247 -17.83 18.12 -0.49
C ARG A 247 -19.12 18.73 0.07
N ARG A 248 -20.23 18.02 -0.09
CA ARG A 248 -21.56 18.45 0.36
C ARG A 248 -22.04 17.77 1.63
N ASP A 249 -21.23 16.90 2.22
CA ASP A 249 -21.58 16.16 3.42
C ASP A 249 -21.17 16.90 4.71
N ALA A 250 -22.01 16.84 5.73
CA ALA A 250 -21.63 17.21 7.10
C ALA A 250 -20.89 16.03 7.73
N LEU A 251 -19.61 16.25 8.05
CA LEU A 251 -18.73 15.23 8.60
C LEU A 251 -18.75 15.29 10.13
N SER A 252 -18.83 14.13 10.79
CA SER A 252 -18.70 14.03 12.24
C SER A 252 -17.87 12.81 12.63
N VAL A 253 -17.10 12.95 13.70
CA VAL A 253 -16.45 11.82 14.37
C VAL A 253 -17.29 11.42 15.58
N LEU A 254 -17.61 10.14 15.67
CA LEU A 254 -18.43 9.54 16.73
C LEU A 254 -17.53 8.68 17.61
N ASN A 255 -17.69 8.76 18.92
CA ASN A 255 -17.08 7.83 19.87
C ASN A 255 -18.17 6.94 20.50
N SER A 256 -18.15 5.65 20.19
CA SER A 256 -19.13 4.68 20.72
C SER A 256 -18.78 4.12 22.09
N TYR A 257 -17.69 4.57 22.73
CA TYR A 257 -17.44 4.20 24.11
C TYR A 257 -18.58 4.70 25.02
N VAL A 258 -19.13 3.79 25.83
CA VAL A 258 -20.37 4.03 26.58
C VAL A 258 -20.27 5.20 27.56
N ASP A 259 -19.09 5.39 28.16
CA ASP A 259 -18.82 6.48 29.10
C ASP A 259 -18.03 7.63 28.45
N ALA A 260 -18.09 7.77 27.12
CA ALA A 260 -17.40 8.86 26.43
C ALA A 260 -17.97 10.22 26.85
N GLY A 261 -17.13 11.08 27.43
CA GLY A 261 -17.52 12.46 27.78
C GLY A 261 -18.01 13.27 26.57
N THR A 262 -17.45 13.01 25.39
CA THR A 262 -17.88 13.60 24.11
C THR A 262 -18.20 12.49 23.09
N PRO A 263 -19.49 12.15 22.86
CA PRO A 263 -19.86 11.05 21.95
C PRO A 263 -19.83 11.46 20.47
N ARG A 264 -19.93 12.75 20.15
CA ARG A 264 -19.92 13.27 18.78
C ARG A 264 -19.17 14.60 18.71
N LYS A 265 -18.27 14.73 17.73
CA LYS A 265 -17.57 15.98 17.43
C LYS A 265 -17.68 16.29 15.93
N PRO A 266 -18.31 17.41 15.53
CA PRO A 266 -18.45 17.78 14.13
C PRO A 266 -17.11 18.25 13.54
N VAL A 267 -16.95 18.06 12.24
CA VAL A 267 -15.90 18.68 11.42
C VAL A 267 -16.58 19.76 10.57
N GLU A 268 -16.06 20.98 10.63
CA GLU A 268 -16.68 22.12 9.97
C GLU A 268 -16.68 21.96 8.44
N ASN A 269 -17.84 22.13 7.81
CA ASN A 269 -18.00 22.19 6.36
C ASN A 269 -19.01 23.27 5.98
N ALA A 270 -18.53 24.43 5.53
CA ALA A 270 -19.39 25.55 5.13
C ALA A 270 -20.25 25.23 3.90
N ASP A 271 -19.85 24.25 3.10
CA ASP A 271 -20.49 23.83 1.85
C ASP A 271 -21.47 22.65 2.02
N ALA A 272 -21.70 22.20 3.26
CA ALA A 272 -22.56 21.05 3.55
C ALA A 272 -24.03 21.33 3.24
N ILE A 273 -24.70 20.32 2.65
CA ILE A 273 -26.14 20.31 2.39
C ILE A 273 -26.82 19.56 3.53
N ALA A 274 -27.89 20.15 4.07
CA ALA A 274 -28.68 19.54 5.14
C ALA A 274 -29.16 18.13 4.76
N GLY A 275 -28.94 17.16 5.65
CA GLY A 275 -29.33 15.75 5.47
C GLY A 275 -28.30 14.86 4.77
N VAL A 276 -27.22 15.42 4.19
CA VAL A 276 -26.12 14.65 3.62
C VAL A 276 -25.03 14.48 4.69
N LEU A 277 -24.77 13.25 5.12
CA LEU A 277 -23.92 12.96 6.28
C LEU A 277 -22.79 12.00 5.94
N THR A 278 -21.63 12.25 6.53
CA THR A 278 -20.57 11.24 6.67
C THR A 278 -20.19 11.15 8.12
N GLU A 279 -20.15 9.92 8.66
CA GLU A 279 -19.80 9.69 10.05
C GLU A 279 -18.61 8.73 10.15
N ARG A 280 -17.69 9.05 11.06
CA ARG A 280 -16.51 8.24 11.36
C ARG A 280 -16.60 7.73 12.77
N LEU A 281 -16.86 6.43 12.90
CA LEU A 281 -16.94 5.78 14.20
C LEU A 281 -15.56 5.40 14.72
N ILE A 282 -15.30 5.75 15.98
CA ILE A 282 -14.21 5.21 16.79
C ILE A 282 -14.80 4.65 18.09
N THR A 283 -14.01 3.83 18.77
CA THR A 283 -14.33 3.35 20.12
C THR A 283 -13.07 3.51 20.94
N SER A 284 -13.05 4.51 21.83
CA SER A 284 -11.89 4.78 22.66
C SER A 284 -12.29 5.37 24.00
N THR A 285 -11.62 4.91 25.06
CA THR A 285 -11.70 5.50 26.40
C THR A 285 -10.95 6.83 26.50
N LEU A 286 -10.12 7.16 25.51
CA LEU A 286 -9.26 8.34 25.50
C LEU A 286 -9.86 9.45 24.65
N GLU A 287 -10.09 10.63 25.24
CA GLU A 287 -10.62 11.80 24.54
C GLU A 287 -9.66 12.33 23.46
N ASP A 288 -8.35 12.21 23.68
CA ASP A 288 -7.33 12.61 22.70
C ASP A 288 -7.49 11.86 21.37
N THR A 289 -7.87 10.58 21.39
CA THR A 289 -8.14 9.79 20.17
C THR A 289 -9.24 10.43 19.32
N LEU A 290 -10.28 10.99 19.96
CA LEU A 290 -11.36 11.70 19.26
C LEU A 290 -10.84 12.99 18.63
N THR A 291 -10.02 13.75 19.36
CA THR A 291 -9.44 15.01 18.88
C THR A 291 -8.44 14.81 17.74
N ASP A 292 -7.58 13.80 17.84
CA ASP A 292 -6.65 13.40 16.77
C ASP A 292 -7.42 12.99 15.51
N ARG A 293 -8.49 12.22 15.68
CA ARG A 293 -9.33 11.80 14.56
C ARG A 293 -10.03 12.98 13.88
N VAL A 294 -10.53 13.96 14.65
CA VAL A 294 -11.11 15.19 14.10
C VAL A 294 -10.07 16.01 13.35
N THR A 295 -8.86 16.13 13.87
CA THR A 295 -7.74 16.83 13.22
C THR A 295 -7.41 16.19 11.86
N LEU A 296 -7.32 14.86 11.82
CA LEU A 296 -7.07 14.10 10.60
C LEU A 296 -8.20 14.28 9.58
N GLU A 297 -9.45 14.14 9.99
CA GLU A 297 -10.60 14.27 9.08
C GLU A 297 -10.76 15.72 8.57
N THR A 298 -10.42 16.72 9.37
CA THR A 298 -10.32 18.14 8.94
C THR A 298 -9.31 18.29 7.80
N ALA A 299 -8.12 17.70 7.94
CA ALA A 299 -7.09 17.74 6.92
C ALA A 299 -7.49 16.98 5.63
N ARG A 300 -8.22 15.86 5.76
CA ARG A 300 -8.72 15.06 4.62
C ARG A 300 -9.91 15.69 3.91
N GLN A 301 -10.65 16.59 4.56
CA GLN A 301 -11.83 17.23 3.97
C GLN A 301 -11.46 18.38 3.03
N GLN A 302 -10.24 18.94 3.14
CA GLN A 302 -9.79 20.03 2.28
C GLN A 302 -10.02 19.71 0.80
N LEU A 303 -10.77 20.58 0.13
CA LEU A 303 -11.04 20.46 -1.29
C LEU A 303 -9.75 20.72 -2.06
N GLU A 304 -9.46 19.88 -3.05
CA GLU A 304 -8.33 20.09 -3.94
C GLU A 304 -8.47 21.43 -4.70
N GLY A 305 -7.34 22.02 -5.10
CA GLY A 305 -7.36 23.17 -5.98
C GLY A 305 -7.84 22.82 -7.40
N PRO A 306 -8.19 23.82 -8.23
CA PRO A 306 -8.47 23.63 -9.65
C PRO A 306 -7.28 22.99 -10.38
N GLN A 307 -7.56 22.04 -11.26
CA GLN A 307 -6.55 21.50 -12.18
C GLN A 307 -6.41 22.42 -13.40
N VAL A 308 -5.17 22.77 -13.73
CA VAL A 308 -4.81 23.41 -15.00
C VAL A 308 -4.39 22.32 -15.98
N ARG A 309 -5.17 22.12 -17.04
CA ARG A 309 -4.89 21.13 -18.08
C ARG A 309 -4.33 21.84 -19.30
N VAL A 310 -3.07 21.55 -19.62
CA VAL A 310 -2.40 22.12 -20.78
C VAL A 310 -2.36 21.08 -21.91
N THR A 311 -2.77 21.52 -23.09
CA THR A 311 -2.54 20.79 -24.35
C THR A 311 -1.47 21.55 -25.11
N PHE A 312 -0.39 20.88 -25.44
CA PHE A 312 0.76 21.50 -26.09
C PHE A 312 0.56 21.60 -27.61
N ALA A 313 1.08 22.67 -28.21
CA ALA A 313 1.13 22.88 -29.66
C ALA A 313 2.40 22.30 -30.30
N ARG A 314 3.46 22.16 -29.48
CA ARG A 314 4.76 21.57 -29.81
C ARG A 314 5.39 20.98 -28.54
N TYR A 315 6.46 20.22 -28.65
CA TYR A 315 7.24 19.79 -27.50
C TYR A 315 7.87 21.03 -26.84
N PRO A 316 7.67 21.23 -25.53
CA PRO A 316 8.01 22.48 -24.87
C PRO A 316 9.51 22.74 -24.85
N ARG A 317 9.87 24.03 -24.90
CA ARG A 317 11.28 24.49 -24.90
C ARG A 317 11.97 24.36 -23.55
N VAL A 318 11.20 24.10 -22.49
CA VAL A 318 11.67 23.87 -21.13
C VAL A 318 11.59 22.39 -20.77
N ALA A 319 12.36 21.97 -19.76
CA ALA A 319 12.36 20.60 -19.29
C ALA A 319 11.00 20.21 -18.71
N LEU A 320 10.51 19.01 -19.06
CA LEU A 320 9.32 18.41 -18.47
C LEU A 320 9.70 17.60 -17.23
N VAL A 321 9.72 18.27 -16.09
CA VAL A 321 9.96 17.69 -14.76
C VAL A 321 8.63 17.48 -14.03
N LEU A 322 8.29 16.21 -13.76
CA LEU A 322 7.18 15.87 -12.86
C LEU A 322 7.50 16.34 -11.44
N ASN A 323 6.49 16.86 -10.75
CA ASN A 323 6.61 17.57 -9.47
C ASN A 323 7.39 18.90 -9.53
N GLY A 324 7.87 19.31 -10.70
CA GLY A 324 8.47 20.63 -10.92
C GLY A 324 7.43 21.75 -11.01
N LEU A 325 7.86 22.99 -10.75
CA LEU A 325 7.03 24.18 -10.84
C LEU A 325 7.10 24.82 -12.23
N TYR A 326 5.97 25.40 -12.66
CA TYR A 326 5.81 26.10 -13.92
C TYR A 326 4.97 27.36 -13.76
N SER A 327 5.31 28.40 -14.52
CA SER A 327 4.45 29.54 -14.77
C SER A 327 3.91 29.47 -16.20
N LEU A 328 2.74 30.06 -16.44
CA LEU A 328 2.31 30.37 -17.80
C LEU A 328 2.83 31.78 -18.10
N GLY A 329 3.69 31.92 -19.12
CA GLY A 329 4.48 33.14 -19.37
C GLY A 329 3.68 34.46 -19.42
N PRO A 330 4.38 35.61 -19.33
CA PRO A 330 3.75 36.93 -19.21
C PRO A 330 2.98 37.36 -20.46
N ASP A 331 3.22 36.69 -21.59
CA ASP A 331 2.54 36.93 -22.86
C ASP A 331 1.06 36.50 -22.84
N GLY A 332 0.63 35.80 -21.80
CA GLY A 332 -0.78 35.51 -21.54
C GLY A 332 -1.59 36.75 -21.15
N SER A 333 -2.91 36.70 -21.36
CA SER A 333 -3.78 37.79 -20.89
C SER A 333 -3.73 37.91 -19.36
N LYS A 334 -3.55 39.14 -18.85
CA LYS A 334 -3.58 39.46 -17.42
C LYS A 334 -4.90 39.11 -16.74
N GLY A 335 -5.98 38.95 -17.51
CA GLY A 335 -7.30 38.54 -17.01
C GLY A 335 -7.47 37.03 -16.83
N LEU A 336 -6.48 36.20 -17.19
CA LEU A 336 -6.56 34.76 -16.99
C LEU A 336 -6.45 34.44 -15.49
N ALA A 337 -7.29 33.53 -15.01
CA ALA A 337 -7.22 33.04 -13.62
C ALA A 337 -5.89 32.34 -13.27
N THR A 338 -5.09 32.02 -14.29
CA THR A 338 -3.75 31.44 -14.17
C THR A 338 -2.61 32.46 -14.16
N HIS A 339 -2.91 33.73 -14.38
CA HIS A 339 -1.91 34.78 -14.47
C HIS A 339 -1.18 34.97 -13.12
N SER A 340 0.14 35.18 -13.15
CA SER A 340 1.01 35.36 -11.98
C SER A 340 0.97 34.23 -10.94
N LYS A 341 0.48 33.04 -11.30
CA LYS A 341 0.47 31.87 -10.44
C LYS A 341 1.50 30.84 -10.89
N GLN A 342 1.98 30.06 -9.92
CA GLN A 342 2.85 28.92 -10.15
C GLN A 342 2.07 27.61 -10.00
N TYR A 343 2.43 26.64 -10.82
CA TYR A 343 1.73 25.38 -10.96
C TYR A 343 2.71 24.22 -10.94
N ARG A 344 2.42 23.20 -10.13
CA ARG A 344 3.18 21.95 -10.08
C ARG A 344 2.64 20.97 -11.12
N LEU A 345 3.50 20.47 -12.00
CA LEU A 345 3.13 19.43 -12.96
C LEU A 345 3.00 18.08 -12.25
N HIS A 346 1.78 17.58 -12.08
CA HIS A 346 1.54 16.34 -11.33
C HIS A 346 1.12 15.16 -12.23
N ALA A 347 0.80 15.39 -13.51
CA ALA A 347 0.60 14.33 -14.48
C ALA A 347 0.97 14.76 -15.90
N LEU A 348 1.46 13.81 -16.70
CA LEU A 348 1.87 14.00 -18.09
C LEU A 348 1.36 12.83 -18.94
N ARG A 349 0.90 13.12 -20.14
CA ARG A 349 0.59 12.12 -21.16
C ARG A 349 1.23 12.50 -22.50
N LEU A 350 2.07 11.62 -23.02
CA LEU A 350 2.72 11.73 -24.32
C LEU A 350 2.32 10.53 -25.18
N GLU A 351 1.89 10.79 -26.40
CA GLU A 351 1.69 9.77 -27.43
C GLU A 351 2.48 10.22 -28.63
N ALA A 352 3.36 9.38 -29.17
CA ALA A 352 4.19 9.68 -30.32
C ALA A 352 4.23 8.46 -31.27
N ARG A 353 4.05 8.71 -32.56
CA ARG A 353 4.19 7.71 -33.62
C ARG A 353 5.11 8.27 -34.70
N ALA A 354 6.11 7.51 -35.11
CA ALA A 354 7.01 7.91 -36.19
C ALA A 354 6.18 8.19 -37.45
N VAL A 355 6.53 9.26 -38.17
CA VAL A 355 5.92 9.57 -39.46
C VAL A 355 6.27 8.47 -40.46
N GLU A 356 7.53 8.03 -40.44
CA GLU A 356 8.04 6.90 -41.21
C GLU A 356 8.21 5.67 -40.30
N ASP A 357 7.26 4.74 -40.41
CA ASP A 357 7.12 3.54 -39.56
C ASP A 357 7.86 2.31 -40.12
N ASP A 358 8.52 2.46 -41.28
CA ASP A 358 9.27 1.37 -41.92
C ASP A 358 10.55 1.03 -41.14
N ALA A 359 10.86 -0.26 -41.03
CA ALA A 359 12.00 -0.77 -40.29
C ALA A 359 13.36 -0.41 -40.93
N ALA A 360 13.41 -0.24 -42.25
CA ALA A 360 14.61 0.16 -42.99
C ALA A 360 14.79 1.69 -43.02
N HIS A 361 13.81 2.47 -42.57
CA HIS A 361 13.91 3.92 -42.56
C HIS A 361 14.77 4.40 -41.39
N ASP A 362 15.98 4.86 -41.73
CA ASP A 362 17.00 5.47 -40.86
C ASP A 362 17.15 4.77 -39.50
N PRO A 363 17.48 3.46 -39.47
CA PRO A 363 17.51 2.69 -38.23
C PRO A 363 18.53 3.25 -37.22
N ASP A 364 19.67 3.76 -37.71
CA ASP A 364 20.75 4.31 -36.87
C ASP A 364 20.61 5.83 -36.62
N GLY A 365 19.47 6.41 -37.00
CA GLY A 365 19.20 7.84 -36.86
C GLY A 365 19.37 8.34 -35.42
N LEU A 366 20.07 9.47 -35.27
CA LEU A 366 20.26 10.15 -33.97
C LEU A 366 18.99 10.85 -33.47
N PHE A 367 17.98 11.01 -34.33
CA PHE A 367 16.66 11.54 -34.03
C PHE A 367 15.64 10.80 -34.91
N ASN A 368 14.36 10.96 -34.60
CA ASN A 368 13.26 10.51 -35.46
C ASN A 368 12.14 11.55 -35.47
N VAL A 369 11.33 11.58 -36.53
CA VAL A 369 10.23 12.52 -36.70
C VAL A 369 8.94 11.84 -36.28
N TYR A 370 8.26 12.41 -35.29
CA TYR A 370 7.03 11.85 -34.74
C TYR A 370 5.84 12.76 -35.00
N GLU A 371 4.66 12.16 -35.21
CA GLU A 371 3.37 12.78 -34.96
C GLU A 371 3.01 12.58 -33.48
N LEU A 372 2.85 13.68 -32.74
CA LEU A 372 2.77 13.71 -31.28
C LEU A 372 1.46 14.29 -30.75
N SER A 373 1.05 13.83 -29.58
CA SER A 373 0.04 14.45 -28.72
C SER A 373 0.58 14.51 -27.29
N LEU A 374 0.80 15.73 -26.77
CA LEU A 374 1.32 15.96 -25.43
C LEU A 374 0.32 16.76 -24.58
N LYS A 375 0.09 16.28 -23.35
CA LYS A 375 -0.78 16.93 -22.36
C LYS A 375 -0.16 16.91 -20.97
N GLY A 376 -0.25 18.04 -20.28
CA GLY A 376 0.12 18.18 -18.88
C GLY A 376 -1.11 18.46 -18.02
N THR A 377 -1.11 17.96 -16.79
CA THR A 377 -2.05 18.39 -15.75
C THR A 377 -1.26 18.95 -14.59
N LEU A 378 -1.56 20.20 -14.26
CA LEU A 378 -0.92 20.94 -13.19
C LEU A 378 -1.93 21.30 -12.10
N GLU A 379 -1.40 21.56 -10.92
CA GLU A 379 -2.12 22.03 -9.74
C GLU A 379 -1.40 23.25 -9.17
N GLU A 380 -2.10 24.14 -8.46
CA GLU A 380 -1.47 25.33 -7.89
C GLU A 380 -0.36 24.94 -6.90
N ALA A 381 0.79 25.63 -6.94
CA ALA A 381 1.94 25.28 -6.10
C ALA A 381 1.58 25.31 -4.60
N ALA A 382 0.70 26.25 -4.21
CA ALA A 382 0.18 26.46 -2.87
C ALA A 382 -0.85 25.41 -2.42
N ASP A 383 -1.40 24.59 -3.33
CA ASP A 383 -2.34 23.53 -2.99
C ASP A 383 -1.64 22.44 -2.16
N LYS A 384 -2.06 22.27 -0.91
CA LYS A 384 -1.50 21.30 0.05
C LYS A 384 -2.13 19.91 -0.06
N THR A 385 -3.24 19.76 -0.77
CA THR A 385 -3.98 18.49 -0.86
C THR A 385 -3.27 17.47 -1.73
N PHE A 386 -3.33 16.18 -1.39
CA PHE A 386 -2.62 15.15 -2.15
C PHE A 386 -3.55 14.43 -3.14
N ARG A 387 -3.15 14.45 -4.42
CA ARG A 387 -3.79 13.64 -5.47
C ARG A 387 -3.24 12.21 -5.43
N ARG A 388 -4.10 11.25 -5.11
CA ARG A 388 -3.71 9.85 -4.89
C ARG A 388 -4.25 8.93 -5.99
N PRO A 389 -3.55 7.84 -6.33
CA PRO A 389 -4.09 6.83 -7.22
C PRO A 389 -5.26 6.09 -6.56
N ALA A 390 -6.08 5.45 -7.40
CA ALA A 390 -7.01 4.44 -6.92
C ALA A 390 -6.24 3.22 -6.41
N PHE A 391 -6.76 2.59 -5.35
CA PHE A 391 -6.18 1.41 -4.72
C PHE A 391 -7.28 0.47 -4.26
N ARG A 392 -6.95 -0.80 -4.08
CA ARG A 392 -7.82 -1.76 -3.41
C ARG A 392 -7.58 -1.70 -1.90
N PRO A 393 -8.56 -1.33 -1.06
CA PRO A 393 -8.33 -1.28 0.39
C PRO A 393 -8.01 -2.69 0.90
N PRO A 394 -6.95 -2.87 1.71
CA PRO A 394 -6.70 -4.15 2.35
C PRO A 394 -7.84 -4.53 3.31
N ARG A 395 -8.03 -5.83 3.49
CA ARG A 395 -9.06 -6.37 4.35
C ARG A 395 -8.49 -6.75 5.71
N TRP A 396 -9.22 -6.37 6.73
CA TRP A 396 -9.00 -6.74 8.11
C TRP A 396 -10.35 -7.03 8.78
N PRO A 397 -10.36 -7.80 9.87
CA PRO A 397 -9.21 -8.51 10.42
C PRO A 397 -8.84 -9.75 9.61
N PHE A 398 -7.60 -10.23 9.77
CA PHE A 398 -7.27 -11.62 9.46
C PHE A 398 -7.01 -12.38 10.76
N LEU A 399 -7.06 -13.71 10.71
CA LEU A 399 -7.02 -14.55 11.91
C LEU A 399 -5.66 -15.22 12.05
N GLY A 400 -5.17 -15.30 13.28
CA GLY A 400 -3.98 -16.06 13.64
C GLY A 400 -4.19 -16.78 14.96
N GLU A 401 -3.57 -17.95 15.12
CA GLU A 401 -3.60 -18.65 16.40
C GLU A 401 -2.47 -18.19 17.30
N GLY A 402 -2.76 -18.11 18.60
CA GLY A 402 -1.77 -17.77 19.61
C GLY A 402 -1.97 -18.54 20.91
N ARG A 403 -0.98 -18.42 21.80
CA ARG A 403 -1.04 -18.94 23.17
C ARG A 403 -0.81 -17.81 24.17
N VAL A 404 -1.57 -17.81 25.25
CA VAL A 404 -1.39 -16.83 26.32
C VAL A 404 -0.07 -17.07 27.06
N VAL A 405 0.65 -15.99 27.31
CA VAL A 405 1.90 -15.98 28.07
C VAL A 405 1.62 -15.40 29.46
N SER A 406 2.03 -16.13 30.50
CA SER A 406 1.98 -15.67 31.89
C SER A 406 3.29 -16.02 32.59
N GLU A 407 3.88 -15.05 33.28
CA GLU A 407 5.09 -15.24 34.09
C GLU A 407 4.78 -15.66 35.54
N GLU A 408 3.49 -15.66 35.92
CA GLU A 408 3.06 -16.02 37.27
C GLU A 408 3.07 -17.55 37.47
N GLY A 409 3.45 -18.01 38.67
CA GLY A 409 3.47 -19.43 39.04
C GLY A 409 4.48 -20.28 38.26
N LYS A 410 4.49 -21.59 38.52
CA LYS A 410 5.38 -22.55 37.83
C LYS A 410 4.95 -22.78 36.37
N GLU A 411 5.79 -23.47 35.60
CA GLU A 411 5.55 -23.74 34.17
C GLU A 411 4.28 -24.56 33.94
N GLU A 412 4.05 -25.56 34.79
CA GLU A 412 2.87 -26.43 34.79
C GLU A 412 1.61 -25.78 35.36
N GLU A 413 1.74 -24.65 36.07
CA GLU A 413 0.61 -23.96 36.68
C GLU A 413 -0.13 -23.10 35.66
N ARG A 414 -1.44 -23.34 35.56
CA ARG A 414 -2.38 -22.47 34.85
C ARG A 414 -2.63 -21.21 35.68
N THR A 415 -1.89 -20.18 35.33
CA THR A 415 -2.03 -18.84 35.87
C THR A 415 -2.35 -17.88 34.74
N TYR A 416 -2.89 -16.72 35.06
CA TYR A 416 -3.10 -15.64 34.11
C TYR A 416 -2.41 -14.39 34.64
N GLN A 417 -1.97 -13.53 33.73
CA GLN A 417 -1.38 -12.25 34.07
C GLN A 417 -1.99 -11.17 33.17
N VAL A 418 -2.62 -10.18 33.79
CA VAL A 418 -3.15 -9.01 33.10
C VAL A 418 -2.21 -7.85 33.36
N ARG A 419 -1.80 -7.15 32.29
CA ARG A 419 -0.93 -5.97 32.39
C ARG A 419 -1.72 -4.74 32.02
N GLN A 420 -1.67 -3.76 32.90
CA GLN A 420 -2.23 -2.44 32.66
C GLN A 420 -1.18 -1.53 32.03
N ASP A 421 -1.53 -0.90 30.92
CA ASP A 421 -0.70 0.13 30.31
C ASP A 421 -0.73 1.42 31.16
N SER A 422 0.45 1.94 31.52
CA SER A 422 0.54 3.07 32.47
C SER A 422 0.03 4.40 31.91
N LYS A 423 -0.11 4.54 30.59
CA LYS A 423 -0.59 5.78 29.95
C LYS A 423 -2.07 5.74 29.64
N THR A 424 -2.54 4.60 29.17
CA THR A 424 -3.91 4.42 28.65
C THR A 424 -4.82 3.72 29.63
N SER A 425 -4.26 3.13 30.70
CA SER A 425 -4.96 2.28 31.67
C SER A 425 -5.65 1.05 31.07
N VAL A 426 -5.39 0.75 29.80
CA VAL A 426 -5.92 -0.43 29.10
C VAL A 426 -5.22 -1.68 29.61
N GLU A 427 -6.02 -2.66 29.98
CA GLU A 427 -5.56 -3.97 30.41
C GLU A 427 -5.38 -4.91 29.21
N SER A 428 -4.34 -5.75 29.24
CA SER A 428 -4.03 -6.65 28.13
C SER A 428 -3.37 -7.95 28.57
N TYR A 429 -3.62 -9.00 27.80
CA TYR A 429 -2.85 -10.24 27.78
C TYR A 429 -1.61 -10.11 26.91
N ARG A 430 -0.56 -10.84 27.26
CA ARG A 430 0.50 -11.21 26.31
C ARG A 430 0.10 -12.48 25.59
N VAL A 431 0.14 -12.45 24.27
CA VAL A 431 -0.15 -13.62 23.44
C VAL A 431 1.02 -13.86 22.49
N ARG A 432 1.60 -15.06 22.57
CA ARG A 432 2.60 -15.54 21.61
C ARG A 432 1.88 -15.99 20.35
N LEU A 433 2.28 -15.47 19.20
CA LEU A 433 1.88 -15.91 17.88
C LEU A 433 3.01 -16.77 17.28
N PRO A 434 2.91 -18.11 17.32
CA PRO A 434 4.01 -18.98 16.91
C PRO A 434 4.42 -18.80 15.45
N LEU A 435 3.47 -18.53 14.55
CA LEU A 435 3.72 -18.39 13.11
C LEU A 435 4.77 -17.31 12.79
N TRP A 436 4.77 -16.20 13.53
CA TRP A 436 5.69 -15.08 13.30
C TRP A 436 6.78 -14.97 14.36
N ASP A 437 6.79 -15.87 15.34
CA ASP A 437 7.71 -15.81 16.47
C ASP A 437 7.63 -14.45 17.20
N LYS A 438 6.41 -13.91 17.36
CA LYS A 438 6.13 -12.62 18.02
C LYS A 438 5.21 -12.76 19.20
N GLU A 439 5.39 -11.88 20.18
CA GLU A 439 4.39 -11.67 21.24
C GLU A 439 3.71 -10.34 21.02
N ILE A 440 2.38 -10.34 21.15
CA ILE A 440 1.56 -9.16 20.99
C ILE A 440 0.75 -8.89 22.26
N ARG A 441 0.27 -7.65 22.37
CA ARG A 441 -0.71 -7.27 23.39
C ARG A 441 -2.11 -7.42 22.82
N VAL A 442 -2.93 -8.19 23.51
CA VAL A 442 -4.35 -8.36 23.18
C VAL A 442 -5.16 -7.79 24.33
N PRO A 443 -6.07 -6.82 24.10
CA PRO A 443 -6.90 -6.25 25.15
C PRO A 443 -7.59 -7.33 25.99
N TYR A 444 -7.54 -7.15 27.32
CA TYR A 444 -8.26 -7.97 28.28
C TYR A 444 -9.70 -7.47 28.29
N GLU A 445 -10.56 -8.14 27.53
CA GLU A 445 -11.96 -7.75 27.42
C GLU A 445 -12.87 -8.92 27.85
N PRO A 446 -13.95 -8.66 28.59
CA PRO A 446 -14.87 -9.68 29.11
C PRO A 446 -15.81 -10.18 28.00
N HIS A 447 -15.26 -10.81 26.96
CA HIS A 447 -15.96 -10.91 25.67
C HIS A 447 -16.71 -12.20 25.38
N GLN A 448 -16.71 -13.19 26.27
CA GLN A 448 -17.39 -14.47 25.99
C GLN A 448 -18.16 -15.07 27.17
N GLN A 449 -18.30 -14.34 28.27
CA GLN A 449 -18.96 -14.84 29.47
C GLN A 449 -19.87 -13.78 30.09
N PRO A 450 -20.99 -14.19 30.71
CA PRO A 450 -21.76 -13.28 31.56
C PRO A 450 -20.85 -12.65 32.61
N GLY A 451 -21.03 -11.37 32.94
CA GLY A 451 -20.22 -10.66 33.94
C GLY A 451 -20.29 -11.20 35.38
N HIS A 452 -20.87 -12.38 35.58
CA HIS A 452 -20.92 -13.13 36.82
C HIS A 452 -19.84 -14.23 36.89
N PHE A 453 -19.18 -14.55 35.77
CA PHE A 453 -18.09 -15.50 35.71
C PHE A 453 -16.78 -14.81 35.33
N TYR A 454 -15.72 -15.17 36.04
CA TYR A 454 -14.37 -14.70 35.79
C TYR A 454 -13.48 -15.89 35.45
N PHE A 455 -13.46 -16.26 34.16
CA PHE A 455 -12.54 -17.28 33.63
C PHE A 455 -11.56 -16.62 32.67
N PRO A 456 -10.40 -16.13 33.17
CA PRO A 456 -9.39 -15.55 32.30
C PRO A 456 -8.78 -16.63 31.41
N ALA A 457 -8.20 -16.19 30.29
CA ALA A 457 -7.35 -17.05 29.50
C ALA A 457 -6.04 -17.32 30.26
N ASP A 458 -5.87 -18.56 30.73
CA ASP A 458 -4.68 -19.00 31.46
C ASP A 458 -3.49 -19.22 30.52
N LYS A 459 -2.29 -19.29 31.11
CA LYS A 459 -1.03 -19.69 30.46
C LYS A 459 -1.23 -20.87 29.53
N GLU A 460 -0.60 -20.81 28.35
CA GLU A 460 -0.66 -21.81 27.29
C GLU A 460 -2.04 -22.01 26.62
N THR A 461 -3.10 -21.32 27.08
CA THR A 461 -4.42 -21.44 26.45
C THR A 461 -4.35 -21.05 24.98
N ARG A 462 -4.76 -21.97 24.09
CA ARG A 462 -4.83 -21.73 22.65
C ARG A 462 -6.02 -20.83 22.31
N LEU A 463 -5.72 -19.70 21.68
CA LEU A 463 -6.68 -18.67 21.28
C LEU A 463 -6.65 -18.48 19.78
N LEU A 464 -7.81 -18.11 19.23
CA LEU A 464 -7.89 -17.44 17.95
C LEU A 464 -7.81 -15.93 18.20
N VAL A 465 -6.91 -15.27 17.49
CA VAL A 465 -6.66 -13.85 17.58
C VAL A 465 -7.05 -13.19 16.26
N SER A 466 -7.87 -12.15 16.37
CA SER A 466 -8.24 -11.27 15.28
C SER A 466 -7.22 -10.15 15.16
N LEU A 467 -6.57 -10.03 14.00
CA LEU A 467 -5.48 -9.09 13.73
C LEU A 467 -5.95 -7.99 12.77
N GLY A 468 -6.09 -6.78 13.29
CA GLY A 468 -6.33 -5.54 12.53
C GLY A 468 -5.03 -4.80 12.23
N TYR A 469 -5.09 -3.73 11.42
CA TYR A 469 -3.89 -3.00 10.95
C TYR A 469 -2.92 -2.60 12.08
N GLN A 470 -3.45 -2.14 13.22
CA GLN A 470 -2.68 -1.70 14.40
C GLN A 470 -3.33 -2.13 15.72
N ASP A 471 -4.22 -3.11 15.66
CA ASP A 471 -4.98 -3.60 16.81
C ASP A 471 -5.12 -5.12 16.72
N ALA A 472 -5.31 -5.76 17.87
CA ALA A 472 -5.59 -7.17 17.98
C ALA A 472 -6.73 -7.38 18.96
N ARG A 473 -7.49 -8.46 18.80
CA ARG A 473 -8.59 -8.85 19.70
C ARG A 473 -8.60 -10.34 19.91
N LEU A 474 -8.99 -10.77 21.11
CA LEU A 474 -9.28 -12.18 21.36
C LEU A 474 -10.59 -12.50 20.63
N ASP A 475 -10.53 -13.39 19.64
CA ASP A 475 -11.71 -13.80 18.86
C ASP A 475 -12.47 -14.91 19.57
N ARG A 476 -11.76 -15.98 19.98
CA ARG A 476 -12.33 -17.09 20.76
C ARG A 476 -11.27 -18.02 21.33
N PHE A 477 -11.66 -18.79 22.33
CA PHE A 477 -10.92 -19.96 22.80
C PHE A 477 -11.01 -21.10 21.77
N LEU A 478 -9.91 -21.80 21.51
CA LEU A 478 -9.86 -22.90 20.54
C LEU A 478 -9.81 -24.29 21.17
N GLU A 479 -9.58 -24.37 22.48
CA GLU A 479 -9.51 -25.62 23.20
C GLU A 479 -10.19 -25.53 24.56
N TRP A 480 -10.77 -26.65 24.98
CA TRP A 480 -11.18 -26.84 26.36
C TRP A 480 -9.94 -27.05 27.22
N ARG A 481 -10.04 -26.68 28.50
CA ARG A 481 -9.08 -27.11 29.50
C ARG A 481 -8.93 -28.64 29.47
N PRO A 482 -7.70 -29.20 29.38
CA PRO A 482 -7.47 -30.63 29.59
C PRO A 482 -8.20 -31.16 30.83
N GLY A 483 -8.91 -32.28 30.67
CA GLY A 483 -9.77 -32.87 31.70
C GLY A 483 -11.18 -32.28 31.81
N ALA A 484 -11.47 -31.13 31.18
CA ALA A 484 -12.82 -30.53 31.25
C ALA A 484 -13.86 -31.33 30.45
N ARG A 485 -13.47 -31.90 29.30
CA ARG A 485 -14.39 -32.69 28.47
C ARG A 485 -14.73 -34.02 29.12
N LEU A 486 -16.01 -34.25 29.38
CA LEU A 486 -16.51 -35.51 29.92
C LEU A 486 -16.73 -36.57 28.81
N PRO A 487 -16.72 -37.87 29.16
CA PRO A 487 -17.09 -38.95 28.23
C PRO A 487 -18.50 -38.75 27.67
N LYS A 488 -18.70 -39.08 26.40
CA LYS A 488 -19.99 -38.89 25.70
C LYS A 488 -21.10 -39.67 26.39
N GLU A 489 -20.78 -40.83 26.96
CA GLU A 489 -21.71 -41.73 27.61
C GLU A 489 -22.39 -41.08 28.83
N SER A 490 -21.68 -40.18 29.53
CA SER A 490 -22.20 -39.49 30.71
C SER A 490 -23.21 -38.39 30.39
N GLN A 491 -23.23 -37.91 29.14
CA GLN A 491 -24.01 -36.73 28.68
C GLN A 491 -23.98 -35.56 29.67
N GLY A 492 -22.86 -35.37 30.37
CA GLY A 492 -22.76 -34.47 31.50
C GLY A 492 -22.15 -33.11 31.20
N ASN A 493 -22.28 -32.19 32.16
CA ASN A 493 -21.66 -30.87 32.18
C ASN A 493 -20.56 -30.83 33.24
N HIS A 494 -19.50 -30.05 32.99
CA HIS A 494 -18.35 -29.97 33.89
C HIS A 494 -17.83 -28.54 33.97
N LEU A 495 -17.69 -28.07 35.21
CA LEU A 495 -16.89 -26.90 35.54
C LEU A 495 -15.61 -27.36 36.22
N LEU A 496 -14.46 -27.10 35.60
CA LEU A 496 -13.14 -27.47 36.09
C LEU A 496 -12.30 -26.24 36.39
N MET A 497 -11.89 -26.08 37.64
CA MET A 497 -11.19 -24.92 38.17
C MET A 497 -9.88 -25.34 38.85
N GLY A 498 -8.88 -24.47 38.91
CA GLY A 498 -7.62 -24.70 39.63
C GLY A 498 -6.38 -24.51 38.77
N LYS A 499 -5.19 -24.80 39.32
CA LYS A 499 -3.91 -24.54 38.65
C LYS A 499 -3.38 -25.73 37.86
N THR A 500 -3.53 -26.94 38.38
CA THR A 500 -3.02 -28.19 37.80
C THR A 500 -4.04 -29.30 37.99
N ASP A 501 -3.80 -30.49 37.43
CA ASP A 501 -4.58 -31.70 37.71
C ASP A 501 -4.47 -32.19 39.16
N GLN A 502 -3.41 -31.76 39.86
CA GLN A 502 -3.18 -32.00 41.28
C GLN A 502 -3.64 -30.84 42.17
N SER A 503 -4.14 -29.74 41.61
CA SER A 503 -4.60 -28.58 42.37
C SER A 503 -5.84 -28.02 41.68
N GLU A 504 -6.97 -28.68 41.91
CA GLU A 504 -8.22 -28.42 41.20
C GLU A 504 -9.49 -28.63 42.02
N THR A 505 -10.56 -28.04 41.52
CA THR A 505 -11.93 -28.32 41.93
C THR A 505 -12.76 -28.61 40.69
N SER A 506 -13.36 -29.79 40.68
CA SER A 506 -14.22 -30.32 39.62
C SER A 506 -15.66 -30.33 40.10
N ILE A 507 -16.56 -29.71 39.36
CA ILE A 507 -18.01 -29.74 39.58
C ILE A 507 -18.66 -30.35 38.34
N GLN A 508 -19.19 -31.56 38.50
CA GLN A 508 -19.74 -32.36 37.41
C GLN A 508 -21.22 -32.63 37.65
N HIS A 509 -22.03 -32.42 36.62
CA HIS A 509 -23.40 -32.94 36.56
C HIS A 509 -23.44 -34.02 35.49
N LEU A 510 -23.61 -35.27 35.89
CA LEU A 510 -23.52 -36.46 35.04
C LEU A 510 -24.86 -37.20 35.02
N TYR A 511 -25.04 -38.11 34.06
CA TYR A 511 -26.10 -39.09 34.07
C TYR A 511 -25.55 -40.51 34.26
N GLN A 512 -26.05 -41.22 35.25
CA GLN A 512 -25.78 -42.64 35.47
C GLN A 512 -27.12 -43.38 35.44
N ASP A 513 -27.26 -44.36 34.54
CA ASP A 513 -28.53 -45.08 34.31
C ASP A 513 -29.73 -44.13 34.06
N ALA A 514 -29.50 -43.07 33.28
CA ALA A 514 -30.43 -41.97 33.01
C ALA A 514 -30.87 -41.13 34.23
N LYS A 515 -30.19 -41.27 35.37
CA LYS A 515 -30.45 -40.49 36.59
C LYS A 515 -29.38 -39.42 36.80
N PRO A 516 -29.77 -38.21 37.24
CA PRO A 516 -28.82 -37.12 37.48
C PRO A 516 -27.92 -37.42 38.69
N LEU A 517 -26.64 -37.10 38.54
CA LEU A 517 -25.60 -37.23 39.56
C LEU A 517 -24.83 -35.91 39.63
N LEU A 518 -24.83 -35.24 40.79
CA LEU A 518 -23.96 -34.10 41.04
C LEU A 518 -22.73 -34.57 41.81
N ARG A 519 -21.54 -34.27 41.30
CA ARG A 519 -20.26 -34.57 41.92
C ARG A 519 -19.43 -33.32 42.05
N ILE A 520 -18.99 -33.00 43.26
CA ILE A 520 -18.06 -31.92 43.56
C ILE A 520 -16.82 -32.55 44.17
N GLN A 521 -15.67 -32.39 43.53
CA GLN A 521 -14.40 -32.93 43.99
C GLN A 521 -13.35 -31.83 44.07
N ARG A 522 -12.70 -31.68 45.22
CA ARG A 522 -11.48 -30.88 45.39
C ARG A 522 -10.28 -31.81 45.49
N THR A 523 -9.21 -31.48 44.78
CA THR A 523 -7.92 -32.19 44.78
C THR A 523 -6.82 -31.17 45.11
N GLN A 524 -5.97 -31.49 46.10
CA GLN A 524 -4.73 -30.77 46.38
C GLN A 524 -3.62 -31.78 46.71
N GLU A 525 -2.78 -32.08 45.73
CA GLU A 525 -1.76 -33.13 45.74
C GLU A 525 -2.36 -34.48 46.17
N LYS A 526 -2.14 -34.87 47.43
CA LYS A 526 -2.61 -36.12 48.02
C LYS A 526 -3.98 -36.00 48.70
N ASP A 527 -4.41 -34.78 49.04
CA ASP A 527 -5.69 -34.51 49.71
C ASP A 527 -6.84 -34.45 48.69
N THR A 528 -7.87 -35.25 48.92
CA THR A 528 -9.09 -35.28 48.11
C THR A 528 -10.35 -35.19 48.96
N GLN A 529 -11.27 -34.33 48.53
CA GLN A 529 -12.56 -34.14 49.18
C GLN A 529 -13.65 -34.30 48.13
N LEU A 530 -14.64 -35.15 48.40
CA LEU A 530 -15.70 -35.52 47.47
C LEU A 530 -17.08 -35.36 48.10
N ILE A 531 -17.95 -34.63 47.40
CA ILE A 531 -19.38 -34.57 47.65
C ILE A 531 -20.08 -35.16 46.42
N GLU A 532 -20.93 -36.17 46.64
CA GLU A 532 -21.73 -36.77 45.58
C GLU A 532 -23.19 -36.83 46.00
N VAL A 533 -24.08 -36.30 45.16
CA VAL A 533 -25.53 -36.28 45.37
C VAL A 533 -26.18 -37.01 44.22
N ALA A 534 -26.87 -38.10 44.53
CA ALA A 534 -27.60 -38.95 43.58
C ALA A 534 -29.03 -39.18 44.08
N GLU A 535 -29.87 -39.80 43.25
CA GLU A 535 -31.22 -40.17 43.66
C GLU A 535 -31.20 -41.06 44.92
N GLY A 536 -31.85 -40.58 45.99
CA GLY A 536 -31.97 -41.31 47.26
C GLY A 536 -30.69 -41.39 48.11
N ARG A 537 -29.58 -40.75 47.73
CA ARG A 537 -28.33 -40.79 48.52
C ARG A 537 -27.46 -39.53 48.39
N MET A 538 -26.79 -39.19 49.50
CA MET A 538 -25.70 -38.22 49.56
C MET A 538 -24.46 -38.90 50.14
N TYR A 539 -23.31 -38.68 49.52
CA TYR A 539 -22.03 -39.23 49.92
C TYR A 539 -21.02 -38.11 50.14
N LEU A 540 -20.29 -38.17 51.25
CA LEU A 540 -19.28 -37.20 51.66
C LEU A 540 -18.02 -38.00 52.04
N ARG A 541 -16.88 -37.68 51.41
CA ARG A 541 -15.59 -38.35 51.70
C ARG A 541 -14.45 -37.34 51.76
N VAL A 542 -13.56 -37.54 52.72
CA VAL A 542 -12.24 -36.89 52.82
C VAL A 542 -11.19 -37.99 52.88
N GLU A 543 -10.16 -37.90 52.04
CA GLU A 543 -9.16 -38.95 51.86
C GLU A 543 -7.80 -38.34 51.50
N GLU A 544 -6.73 -38.77 52.19
CA GLU A 544 -5.33 -38.46 51.88
C GLU A 544 -4.66 -39.71 51.28
N LYS A 545 -4.19 -39.62 50.03
CA LYS A 545 -3.57 -40.75 49.32
C LYS A 545 -2.08 -40.84 49.65
N GLY A 546 -1.65 -41.98 50.19
CA GLY A 546 -0.26 -42.28 50.57
C GLY A 546 0.75 -42.14 49.44
#